data_AF-A0A392PQ08-F1
#
_entry.id   AF-A0A392PQ08-F1
#
_cell.length_a   1.000
_cell.length_b   1.000
_cell.length_c   1.000
_cell.angle_alpha   90.00
_cell.angle_beta   90.00
_cell.angle_gamma   90.00
#
_symmetry.space_group_name_H-M   'P 1'
#
loop_
_entity.id
_entity.type
_entity.pdbx_description
1 polymer ?
#
loop_
_entity_poly.entity_id
_entity_poly.type
_entity_poly.pdbx_seq_one_letter_code
_entity_poly.pdbx_strand_id
1 'polypeptide(L)'
;MAPDITTAVLNTTVEKPKVDGGKGRAFVTFLAGNADYIKGVVGLAKGLRKTKTMYPLVVAILPDVPQEHRKILVSQGCIVKEIAPVYPPPNQTQFAMAYYVINYSKLRIFEVQLVFV
;
A
#
# COMPACT_ATOMS: atom_id res chain seq x y z
N MET A 1 32.74 38.84 17.77
CA MET A 1 31.70 37.94 18.32
C MET A 1 30.62 37.80 17.27
N ALA A 2 30.55 36.64 16.62
CA ALA A 2 29.50 36.30 15.66
C ALA A 2 28.31 35.68 16.42
N PRO A 3 27.06 35.78 15.94
CA PRO A 3 25.95 35.10 16.57
C PRO A 3 25.98 33.60 16.23
N ASP A 4 25.75 32.76 17.24
CA ASP A 4 25.64 31.30 17.15
C ASP A 4 24.46 30.87 16.27
N ILE A 5 24.70 29.92 15.37
CA ILE A 5 23.74 29.36 14.38
C ILE A 5 22.92 28.20 14.99
N THR A 6 23.09 27.89 16.28
CA THR A 6 22.71 26.59 16.85
C THR A 6 21.23 26.44 17.24
N THR A 7 20.38 27.44 17.03
CA THR A 7 19.00 27.42 17.55
C THR A 7 17.91 27.15 16.49
N ALA A 8 18.26 27.04 15.20
CA ALA A 8 17.27 26.98 14.11
C ALA A 8 16.88 25.56 13.64
N VAL A 9 17.53 24.50 14.11
CA VAL A 9 17.40 23.15 13.49
C VAL A 9 16.54 22.16 14.29
N LEU A 10 16.02 22.53 15.46
CA LEU A 10 15.29 21.57 16.33
C LEU A 10 13.76 21.58 16.20
N ASN A 11 13.17 22.39 15.32
CA ASN A 11 11.71 22.49 15.16
C ASN A 11 11.15 21.92 13.85
N THR A 12 11.88 21.04 13.17
CA THR A 12 11.28 20.23 12.10
C THR A 12 10.62 18.99 12.72
N THR A 13 9.47 19.20 13.36
CA THR A 13 8.49 18.14 13.51
C THR A 13 8.18 17.63 12.10
N VAL A 14 8.70 16.45 11.76
CA VAL A 14 8.24 15.69 10.60
C VAL A 14 6.79 15.32 10.91
N GLU A 15 5.87 16.21 10.56
CA GLU A 15 4.46 15.94 10.61
C GLU A 15 4.20 14.71 9.74
N LYS A 16 3.86 13.60 10.40
CA LYS A 16 3.24 12.46 9.76
C LYS A 16 2.05 13.01 8.99
N PRO A 17 1.91 12.76 7.68
CA PRO A 17 0.78 13.27 6.92
C PRO A 17 -0.48 12.73 7.60
N LYS A 18 -1.23 13.62 8.24
CA LYS A 18 -2.53 13.33 8.82
C LYS A 18 -3.46 13.14 7.63
N VAL A 19 -3.54 11.91 7.14
CA VAL A 19 -4.45 11.54 6.06
C VAL A 19 -5.85 11.56 6.67
N ASP A 20 -6.47 12.73 6.67
CA ASP A 20 -7.90 12.93 6.91
C ASP A 20 -8.71 12.55 5.65
N GLY A 21 -8.22 11.52 4.95
CA GLY A 21 -8.68 11.08 3.65
C GLY A 21 -10.07 10.49 3.77
N GLY A 22 -11.06 11.37 3.66
CA GLY A 22 -12.51 11.13 3.58
C GLY A 22 -12.93 9.75 4.05
N LYS A 23 -13.37 9.66 5.32
CA LYS A 23 -13.94 8.45 5.96
C LYS A 23 -14.64 7.57 4.91
N GLY A 24 -13.95 6.52 4.45
CA GLY A 24 -14.48 5.50 3.54
C GLY A 24 -14.01 5.50 2.08
N ARG A 25 -13.06 6.35 1.63
CA ARG A 25 -12.57 6.33 0.23
C ARG A 25 -11.05 6.19 0.13
N ALA A 26 -10.59 5.28 -0.73
CA ALA A 26 -9.20 5.11 -1.08
C ALA A 26 -9.04 4.59 -2.51
N PHE A 27 -7.87 4.82 -3.09
CA PHE A 27 -7.39 3.98 -4.18
C PHE A 27 -6.88 2.68 -3.58
N VAL A 28 -7.21 1.55 -4.20
CA VAL A 28 -6.69 0.25 -3.77
C VAL A 28 -6.03 -0.43 -4.94
N THR A 29 -4.83 -0.95 -4.70
CA THR A 29 -4.11 -1.81 -5.64
C THR A 29 -3.66 -3.08 -4.94
N PHE A 30 -3.23 -4.07 -5.71
CA PHE A 30 -2.81 -5.38 -5.22
C PHE A 30 -1.39 -5.71 -5.68
N LEU A 31 -0.59 -6.29 -4.80
CA LEU A 31 0.77 -6.72 -5.07
C LEU A 31 1.01 -8.13 -4.50
N ALA A 32 1.59 -9.01 -5.30
CA ALA A 32 1.98 -10.36 -4.92
C ALA A 32 3.38 -10.66 -5.45
N GLY A 33 4.09 -11.54 -4.74
CA GLY A 33 5.40 -12.04 -5.11
C GLY A 33 6.55 -11.03 -4.97
N ASN A 34 7.71 -11.47 -5.45
CA ASN A 34 9.00 -10.77 -5.34
C ASN A 34 9.50 -10.19 -6.68
N ALA A 35 8.63 -10.12 -7.69
CA ALA A 35 9.02 -9.56 -8.99
C ALA A 35 9.00 -8.02 -8.97
N ASP A 36 9.33 -7.44 -10.12
CA ASP A 36 9.43 -5.99 -10.32
C ASP A 36 8.09 -5.22 -10.31
N TYR A 37 6.96 -5.88 -10.02
CA TYR A 37 5.63 -5.23 -9.95
C TYR A 37 5.56 -4.12 -8.90
N ILE A 38 6.45 -4.13 -7.90
CA ILE A 38 6.64 -3.02 -6.96
C ILE A 38 6.92 -1.69 -7.69
N LYS A 39 7.66 -1.72 -8.80
CA LYS A 39 7.96 -0.52 -9.61
C LYS A 39 6.69 0.12 -10.17
N GLY A 40 5.71 -0.70 -10.56
CA GLY A 40 4.40 -0.24 -11.01
C GLY A 40 3.60 0.43 -9.89
N VAL A 41 3.60 -0.15 -8.69
CA VAL A 41 2.91 0.44 -7.52
C VAL A 41 3.57 1.74 -7.08
N VAL A 42 4.90 1.81 -7.09
CA VAL A 42 5.65 3.05 -6.82
C VAL A 42 5.33 4.13 -7.86
N GLY A 43 5.24 3.76 -9.14
CA GLY A 43 4.81 4.65 -10.21
C GLY A 43 3.40 5.20 -9.97
N LEU A 44 2.45 4.32 -9.59
CA LEU A 44 1.09 4.70 -9.23
C LEU A 44 1.05 5.68 -8.06
N ALA A 45 1.76 5.39 -6.97
CA ALA A 45 1.83 6.27 -5.80
C ALA A 45 2.33 7.68 -6.16
N LYS A 46 3.40 7.76 -6.97
CA LYS A 46 3.94 9.03 -7.47
C LYS A 46 2.95 9.76 -8.36
N GLY A 47 2.23 9.04 -9.24
CA GLY A 47 1.19 9.58 -10.10
C GLY A 47 0.04 10.21 -9.31
N LEU A 48 -0.49 9.48 -8.32
CA LEU A 48 -1.55 9.98 -7.42
C LEU A 48 -1.09 11.20 -6.62
N ARG A 49 0.15 11.21 -6.12
CA ARG A 49 0.70 12.39 -5.44
C ARG A 49 0.76 13.61 -6.37
N LYS A 50 1.13 13.42 -7.64
CA LYS A 50 1.19 14.50 -8.63
C LYS A 50 -0.18 15.13 -8.90
N THR A 51 -1.26 14.36 -8.83
CA THR A 51 -2.63 14.89 -8.99
C THR A 51 -3.16 15.60 -7.74
N LYS A 52 -2.39 15.61 -6.63
CA LYS A 52 -2.80 16.17 -5.33
C LYS A 52 -4.13 15.58 -4.82
N THR A 53 -4.37 14.30 -5.09
CA THR A 53 -5.58 13.63 -4.58
C THR A 53 -5.60 13.65 -3.05
N MET A 54 -6.80 13.80 -2.47
CA MET A 54 -7.03 13.67 -1.03
C MET A 54 -7.16 12.21 -0.58
N TYR A 55 -7.29 11.26 -1.52
CA TYR A 55 -7.55 9.86 -1.19
C TYR A 55 -6.24 9.07 -1.06
N PRO A 56 -6.06 8.28 0.01
CA PRO A 56 -4.86 7.46 0.17
C PRO A 56 -4.79 6.34 -0.85
N LEU A 57 -3.58 5.80 -1.04
CA LEU A 57 -3.35 4.55 -1.75
C LEU A 57 -3.15 3.42 -0.74
N VAL A 58 -4.08 2.47 -0.72
CA VAL A 58 -3.91 1.19 -0.03
C VAL A 58 -3.33 0.16 -1.00
N VAL A 59 -2.31 -0.55 -0.55
CA VAL A 59 -1.71 -1.66 -1.27
C VAL A 59 -2.02 -2.93 -0.48
N ALA A 60 -2.96 -3.71 -1.01
CA ALA A 60 -3.24 -5.06 -0.52
C ALA A 60 -2.10 -5.97 -0.97
N ILE A 61 -1.46 -6.68 -0.03
CA ILE A 61 -0.30 -7.53 -0.32
C ILE A 61 -0.52 -8.96 0.14
N LEU A 62 0.05 -9.91 -0.61
CA LEU A 62 0.18 -11.29 -0.13
C LEU A 62 1.42 -11.45 0.79
N PRO A 63 1.46 -12.53 1.61
CA PRO A 63 2.58 -12.81 2.51
C PRO A 63 3.92 -13.01 1.79
N ASP A 64 3.89 -13.38 0.51
CA ASP A 64 5.07 -13.63 -0.33
C ASP A 64 5.78 -12.35 -0.82
N VAL A 65 5.20 -11.17 -0.57
CA VAL A 65 5.86 -9.88 -0.85
C VAL A 65 6.99 -9.66 0.17
N PRO A 66 8.25 -9.43 -0.26
CA PRO A 66 9.37 -9.25 0.65
C PRO A 66 9.24 -8.01 1.53
N GLN A 67 9.83 -8.08 2.73
CA GLN A 67 9.81 -6.98 3.69
C GLN A 67 10.39 -5.67 3.12
N GLU A 68 11.43 -5.76 2.28
CA GLU A 68 12.01 -4.57 1.65
C GLU A 68 11.05 -3.88 0.69
N HIS A 69 10.28 -4.63 -0.10
CA HIS A 69 9.23 -4.04 -0.95
C HIS A 69 8.15 -3.35 -0.10
N ARG A 70 7.79 -3.92 1.06
CA ARG A 70 6.82 -3.32 1.98
C ARG A 70 7.34 -2.00 2.56
N LYS A 71 8.61 -1.95 2.98
CA LYS A 71 9.26 -0.72 3.46
C LYS A 71 9.29 0.36 2.38
N ILE A 72 9.57 -0.02 1.13
CA ILE A 72 9.54 0.90 -0.02
C ILE A 72 8.13 1.47 -0.21
N LEU A 73 7.09 0.65 -0.13
CA LEU A 73 5.70 1.13 -0.25
C LEU A 73 5.35 2.13 0.86
N VAL A 74 5.68 1.81 2.11
CA VAL A 74 5.46 2.70 3.26
C VAL A 74 6.20 4.02 3.07
N SER A 75 7.45 4.00 2.58
CA SER A 75 8.22 5.22 2.32
C SER A 75 7.66 6.06 1.16
N GLN A 76 6.90 5.46 0.24
CA GLN A 76 6.13 6.21 -0.77
C GLN A 76 4.83 6.81 -0.22
N GLY A 77 4.47 6.57 1.04
CA GLY A 77 3.23 7.03 1.65
C GLY A 77 2.03 6.09 1.39
N CYS A 78 2.27 4.87 0.94
CA CYS A 78 1.22 3.87 0.78
C CYS A 78 0.82 3.26 2.12
N ILE A 79 -0.47 2.98 2.29
CA ILE A 79 -0.98 2.14 3.39
C ILE A 79 -0.84 0.68 2.96
N VAL A 80 0.00 -0.09 3.64
CA VAL A 80 0.21 -1.50 3.31
C VAL A 80 -0.70 -2.37 4.15
N LYS A 81 -1.52 -3.21 3.51
CA LYS A 81 -2.43 -4.14 4.17
C LYS A 81 -2.17 -5.56 3.70
N GLU A 82 -1.69 -6.42 4.58
CA GLU A 82 -1.56 -7.84 4.27
C GLU A 82 -2.94 -8.51 4.21
N ILE A 83 -3.14 -9.38 3.23
CA ILE A 83 -4.35 -10.17 3.01
C ILE A 83 -4.00 -11.65 2.82
N ALA A 84 -4.92 -12.52 3.22
CA ALA A 84 -4.75 -13.96 3.02
C ALA A 84 -5.00 -14.35 1.55
N PRO A 85 -4.21 -15.30 1.00
CA PRO A 85 -4.49 -15.85 -0.33
C PRO A 85 -5.86 -16.55 -0.37
N VAL A 86 -6.50 -16.52 -1.55
CA VAL A 86 -7.77 -17.21 -1.82
C VAL A 86 -7.51 -18.42 -2.69
N TYR A 87 -7.66 -19.60 -2.10
CA TYR A 87 -7.53 -20.88 -2.82
C TYR A 87 -8.91 -21.37 -3.26
N PRO A 88 -9.00 -21.97 -4.47
CA PRO A 88 -10.22 -22.65 -4.86
C PRO A 88 -10.48 -23.87 -3.96
N PRO A 89 -11.75 -24.29 -3.81
CA PRO A 89 -12.06 -25.54 -3.12
C PRO A 89 -11.33 -26.75 -3.76
N PRO A 90 -11.08 -27.82 -3.00
CA PRO A 90 -10.42 -29.02 -3.52
C PRO A 90 -11.19 -29.70 -4.68
N ASN A 91 -12.49 -29.44 -4.79
CA ASN A 91 -13.35 -30.02 -5.81
C ASN A 91 -13.07 -29.36 -7.16
N GLN A 92 -12.86 -30.20 -8.17
CA GLN A 92 -12.47 -29.82 -9.52
C GLN A 92 -13.62 -29.09 -10.22
N THR A 93 -13.67 -27.78 -10.08
CA THR A 93 -14.54 -26.94 -10.91
C THR A 93 -13.85 -26.69 -12.26
N GLN A 94 -14.59 -26.62 -13.36
CA GLN A 94 -14.03 -26.31 -14.69
C GLN A 94 -13.45 -24.88 -14.77
N PHE A 95 -13.80 -24.00 -13.83
CA PHE A 95 -13.55 -22.57 -13.91
C PHE A 95 -12.68 -22.01 -12.77
N ALA A 96 -12.59 -22.69 -11.62
CA ALA A 96 -11.75 -22.29 -10.49
C ALA A 96 -10.50 -23.18 -10.38
N MET A 97 -9.37 -22.68 -10.90
CA MET A 97 -8.10 -23.41 -10.99
C MET A 97 -7.07 -22.89 -9.99
N ALA A 98 -6.28 -23.78 -9.41
CA ALA A 98 -5.31 -23.43 -8.36
C ALA A 98 -4.25 -22.40 -8.81
N TYR A 99 -3.84 -22.42 -10.09
CA TYR A 99 -2.85 -21.47 -10.60
C TYR A 99 -3.37 -20.02 -10.71
N TYR A 100 -4.68 -19.80 -10.56
CA TYR A 100 -5.30 -18.47 -10.50
C TYR A 100 -5.40 -17.91 -9.07
N VAL A 101 -4.72 -18.50 -8.08
CA VAL A 101 -4.70 -18.03 -6.68
C VAL A 101 -4.46 -16.52 -6.56
N ILE A 102 -3.56 -15.94 -7.35
CA ILE A 102 -3.26 -14.50 -7.37
C ILE A 102 -4.51 -13.69 -7.81
N ASN A 103 -5.23 -14.17 -8.82
CA ASN A 103 -6.42 -13.51 -9.35
C ASN A 103 -7.56 -13.52 -8.33
N TYR A 104 -7.79 -14.66 -7.68
CA TYR A 104 -8.83 -14.77 -6.65
C TYR A 104 -8.47 -13.93 -5.42
N SER A 105 -7.20 -13.91 -5.04
CA SER A 105 -6.72 -13.13 -3.90
C SER A 105 -6.96 -11.62 -4.08
N LYS A 106 -6.96 -11.12 -5.32
CA LYS A 106 -7.31 -9.72 -5.61
C LYS A 106 -8.72 -9.34 -5.11
N LEU A 107 -9.66 -10.28 -5.05
CA LEU A 107 -11.03 -10.03 -4.58
C LEU A 107 -11.08 -9.65 -3.09
N ARG A 108 -10.05 -10.00 -2.30
CA ARG A 108 -9.94 -9.57 -0.89
C ARG A 108 -9.86 -8.06 -0.72
N ILE A 109 -9.62 -7.29 -1.79
CA ILE A 109 -9.74 -5.83 -1.76
C ILE A 109 -11.11 -5.38 -1.22
N PHE A 110 -12.19 -6.13 -1.49
CA PHE A 110 -13.52 -5.80 -0.96
C PHE A 110 -13.64 -5.95 0.57
N GLU A 111 -12.70 -6.62 1.22
CA GLU A 111 -12.65 -6.80 2.68
C GLU A 111 -11.71 -5.79 3.36
N VAL A 112 -10.99 -4.96 2.57
CA VAL A 112 -10.05 -3.98 3.10
C VAL A 112 -10.82 -2.85 3.76
N GLN A 113 -10.88 -2.88 5.09
CA GLN A 113 -11.44 -1.81 5.90
C GLN A 113 -10.40 -0.71 6.14
N LEU A 114 -10.80 0.54 5.89
CA LEU A 114 -10.02 1.73 6.24
C LEU A 114 -10.36 2.12 7.69
N VAL A 115 -9.63 1.56 8.65
CA VAL A 115 -9.69 2.04 10.04
C VAL A 115 -8.60 3.09 10.20
N PHE A 116 -9.00 4.35 10.30
CA PHE A 116 -8.11 5.45 10.68
C PHE A 116 -8.15 5.53 12.22
N VAL A 117 -7.04 5.18 12.88
CA VAL A 117 -6.83 5.39 14.32
C VAL A 117 -6.12 6.72 14.54
#